data_AF-A0A635JAU1-F1
#
_entry.id   AF-A0A635JAU1-F1
#
_cell.length_a   1.000
_cell.length_b   1.000
_cell.length_c   1.000
_cell.angle_alpha   90.00
_cell.angle_beta   90.00
_cell.angle_gamma   90.00
#
_symmetry.space_group_name_H-M   'P 1'
#
loop_
_entity.id
_entity.type
_entity.pdbx_description
1 polymer ?
#
loop_
_entity_poly.entity_id
_entity_poly.type
_entity_poly.pdbx_seq_one_letter_code
_entity_poly.pdbx_strand_id
1 'polypeptide(L)'
;MTKFIALLICGLIFPLAATAKYVDPDEKIVQQKRETRMQQLIKKCKVKNFDCKMKAIEKSGYEFPPVRGQDEYIERHYGNLTKAQAKEELRKLKALYKQVEDDDSNPDEWHGKLKPIQLDAEAHYIAKKYFGAGGYGVEQIDVILKMH
;
A
#
# COMPACT_ATOMS: atom_id res chain seq x y z
N MET A 1 -41.92 39.76 -28.55
CA MET A 1 -40.75 40.32 -27.86
C MET A 1 -40.23 39.29 -26.87
N THR A 2 -39.01 38.78 -27.15
CA THR A 2 -37.95 38.35 -26.19
C THR A 2 -38.37 37.50 -24.98
N LYS A 3 -38.15 36.17 -25.03
CA LYS A 3 -36.96 35.44 -24.49
C LYS A 3 -36.77 35.64 -22.98
N PHE A 4 -36.85 34.57 -22.18
CA PHE A 4 -35.69 34.06 -21.41
C PHE A 4 -36.00 32.67 -20.83
N ILE A 5 -35.30 31.68 -21.38
CA ILE A 5 -35.10 30.34 -20.84
C ILE A 5 -34.16 30.48 -19.65
N ALA A 6 -34.54 29.98 -18.48
CA ALA A 6 -33.63 29.74 -17.37
C ALA A 6 -33.77 28.29 -16.93
N LEU A 7 -33.14 27.39 -17.68
CA LEU A 7 -32.78 26.06 -17.22
C LEU A 7 -31.82 26.24 -16.04
N LEU A 8 -32.34 26.08 -14.82
CA LEU A 8 -31.55 25.92 -13.61
C LEU A 8 -31.02 24.47 -13.59
N ILE A 9 -30.09 24.17 -14.49
CA ILE A 9 -29.19 23.02 -14.29
C ILE A 9 -28.23 23.47 -13.21
N CYS A 10 -28.60 23.21 -11.95
CA CYS A 10 -27.63 23.14 -10.86
C CYS A 10 -26.65 22.02 -11.22
N GLY A 11 -25.59 22.40 -11.94
CA GLY A 11 -24.37 21.64 -12.03
C GLY A 11 -23.82 21.52 -10.63
N LEU A 12 -24.24 20.46 -9.94
CA LEU A 12 -23.49 19.88 -8.84
C LEU A 12 -22.18 19.38 -9.45
N ILE A 13 -21.23 20.30 -9.59
CA ILE A 13 -19.82 19.96 -9.76
C ILE A 13 -19.42 19.39 -8.41
N PHE A 14 -19.74 18.12 -8.19
CA PHE A 14 -19.03 17.34 -7.20
C PHE A 14 -17.57 17.38 -7.65
N PRO A 15 -16.63 17.93 -6.84
CA PRO A 15 -15.24 17.64 -7.12
C PRO A 15 -15.14 16.12 -7.15
N LEU A 16 -14.74 15.55 -8.29
CA LEU A 16 -14.25 14.18 -8.32
C LEU A 16 -13.08 14.19 -7.34
N ALA A 17 -13.34 13.81 -6.09
CA ALA A 17 -12.28 13.42 -5.19
C ALA A 17 -11.58 12.28 -5.93
N ALA A 18 -10.33 12.52 -6.33
CA ALA A 18 -9.49 11.47 -6.88
C ALA A 18 -9.53 10.34 -5.86
N THR A 19 -10.24 9.27 -6.18
CA THR A 19 -10.36 8.14 -5.28
C THR A 19 -9.01 7.48 -5.26
N ALA A 20 -8.45 7.35 -4.07
CA ALA A 20 -7.13 6.81 -3.93
C ALA A 20 -7.11 5.36 -4.43
N LYS A 21 -6.38 5.09 -5.52
CA LYS A 21 -6.25 3.75 -6.09
C LYS A 21 -5.25 2.95 -5.25
N TYR A 22 -5.53 1.66 -5.06
CA TYR A 22 -4.62 0.73 -4.35
C TYR A 22 -4.31 1.14 -2.90
N VAL A 23 -5.36 1.48 -2.14
CA VAL A 23 -5.26 1.78 -0.71
C VAL A 23 -5.72 0.60 0.12
N ASP A 24 -4.86 0.16 1.04
CA ASP A 24 -5.21 -0.79 2.08
C ASP A 24 -5.80 -0.05 3.31
N PRO A 25 -7.00 -0.40 3.79
CA PRO A 25 -7.63 0.30 4.92
C PRO A 25 -6.86 0.18 6.24
N ASP A 26 -6.24 -0.97 6.52
CA ASP A 26 -5.48 -1.19 7.75
C ASP A 26 -4.17 -0.38 7.69
N GLU A 27 -3.49 -0.41 6.55
CA GLU A 27 -2.30 0.41 6.29
C GLU A 27 -2.64 1.91 6.41
N LYS A 28 -3.82 2.33 5.92
CA LYS A 28 -4.28 3.72 6.03
C LYS A 28 -4.38 4.17 7.48
N ILE A 29 -5.03 3.37 8.33
CA ILE A 29 -5.20 3.66 9.76
C ILE A 29 -3.84 3.78 10.44
N VAL A 30 -2.92 2.87 10.13
CA VAL A 30 -1.59 2.86 10.76
C VAL A 30 -0.72 4.02 10.27
N GLN A 31 -0.76 4.36 8.99
CA GLN A 31 -0.04 5.52 8.46
C GLN A 31 -0.56 6.84 9.04
N GLN A 32 -1.88 6.98 9.24
CA GLN A 32 -2.45 8.15 9.91
C GLN A 32 -1.96 8.28 11.36
N LYS A 33 -1.90 7.16 12.10
CA LYS A 33 -1.33 7.13 13.46
C LYS A 33 0.16 7.48 13.45
N ARG A 34 0.93 6.92 12.50
CA ARG A 34 2.36 7.19 12.32
C ARG A 34 2.61 8.67 12.06
N GLU A 35 1.89 9.27 11.11
CA GLU A 35 2.05 10.69 10.80
C GLU A 35 1.68 11.57 11.99
N THR A 36 0.54 11.30 12.64
CA THR A 36 0.12 12.04 13.84
C THR A 36 1.21 11.99 14.92
N ARG A 37 1.78 10.80 15.14
CA ARG A 37 2.87 10.60 16.10
C ARG A 37 4.15 11.32 15.69
N MET A 38 4.54 11.23 14.43
CA MET A 38 5.69 11.95 13.88
C MET A 38 5.54 13.46 14.14
N GLN A 39 4.39 14.04 13.85
CA GLN A 39 4.13 15.46 14.09
C GLN A 39 4.20 15.83 15.58
N GLN A 40 3.68 14.97 16.48
CA GLN A 40 3.83 15.17 17.93
C GLN A 40 5.30 15.14 18.38
N LEU A 41 6.11 14.24 17.82
CA LEU A 41 7.54 14.14 18.12
C LEU A 41 8.31 15.34 17.58
N ILE A 42 8.02 15.79 16.36
CA ILE A 42 8.61 16.99 15.76
C ILE A 42 8.30 18.24 16.59
N LYS A 43 7.08 18.37 17.13
CA LYS A 43 6.71 19.49 18.01
C LYS A 43 7.51 19.52 19.32
N LYS A 44 8.04 18.39 19.77
CA LYS A 44 8.89 18.28 20.98
C LYS A 44 10.36 18.58 20.70
N CYS A 45 10.75 18.74 19.43
CA CYS A 45 12.10 19.12 19.07
C CYS A 45 12.41 20.53 19.59
N LYS A 46 13.41 20.66 20.47
CA LYS A 46 13.92 21.95 20.94
C LYS A 46 14.48 22.80 19.78
N VAL A 47 15.04 22.15 18.77
CA VAL A 47 15.57 22.74 17.55
C VAL A 47 15.00 21.97 16.36
N LYS A 48 14.40 22.66 15.40
CA LYS A 48 13.84 22.07 14.18
C LYS A 48 14.95 21.79 13.15
N ASN A 49 15.82 20.84 13.46
CA ASN A 49 16.89 20.39 12.57
C ASN A 49 16.55 19.03 11.91
N PHE A 50 17.34 18.66 10.90
CA PHE A 50 17.17 17.42 10.15
C PHE A 50 17.24 16.18 11.07
N ASP A 51 18.19 16.15 12.00
CA ASP A 51 18.36 15.03 12.94
C ASP A 51 17.12 14.76 13.80
N CYS A 52 16.47 15.81 14.30
CA CYS A 52 15.26 15.63 15.09
C CYS A 52 14.09 15.13 14.24
N LYS A 53 13.99 15.59 12.99
CA LYS A 53 13.01 15.08 12.02
C LYS A 53 13.25 13.60 11.73
N MET A 54 14.51 13.19 11.50
CA MET A 54 14.85 11.78 11.25
C MET A 54 14.53 10.89 12.44
N LYS A 55 14.90 11.31 13.67
CA LYS A 55 14.55 10.57 14.89
C LYS A 55 13.03 10.45 15.09
N ALA A 56 12.27 11.49 14.73
CA ALA A 56 10.81 11.44 14.78
C ALA A 56 10.23 10.45 13.75
N ILE A 57 10.77 10.44 12.52
CA ILE A 57 10.40 9.48 11.47
C ILE A 57 10.70 8.06 11.93
N GLU A 58 11.93 7.77 12.36
CA GLU A 58 12.35 6.44 12.84
C GLU A 58 11.49 5.97 14.00
N LYS A 59 11.32 6.80 15.03
CA LYS A 59 10.55 6.43 16.21
C LYS A 59 9.08 6.19 15.90
N SER A 60 8.46 7.06 15.10
CA SER A 60 7.06 6.86 14.69
C SER A 60 6.90 5.62 13.81
N GLY A 61 7.87 5.34 12.93
CA GLY A 61 7.89 4.14 12.09
C GLY A 61 8.05 2.86 12.90
N TYR A 62 8.87 2.88 13.95
CA TYR A 62 9.01 1.76 14.89
C TYR A 62 7.75 1.54 15.73
N GLU A 63 7.15 2.60 16.27
CA GLU A 63 5.92 2.51 17.07
C GLU A 63 4.70 2.08 16.23
N PHE A 64 4.70 2.39 14.94
CA PHE A 64 3.60 2.12 14.00
C PHE A 64 4.16 1.56 12.67
N PRO A 65 4.66 0.32 12.63
CA PRO A 65 5.23 -0.28 11.42
C PRO A 65 4.18 -0.46 10.32
N PRO A 66 4.55 -0.67 9.04
CA PRO A 66 3.58 -1.03 8.00
C PRO A 66 2.78 -2.28 8.41
N VAL A 67 1.55 -2.42 7.93
CA VAL A 67 0.73 -3.61 8.17
C VAL A 67 1.03 -4.66 7.10
N ARG A 68 0.97 -4.28 5.83
CA ARG A 68 1.22 -5.19 4.72
C ARG A 68 2.70 -5.47 4.52
N GLY A 69 2.99 -6.67 4.04
CA GLY A 69 4.34 -7.22 3.97
C GLY A 69 4.92 -7.65 5.34
N GLN A 70 4.21 -7.49 6.46
CA GLN A 70 4.64 -8.02 7.76
C GLN A 70 4.16 -9.45 7.96
N ASP A 71 4.91 -10.21 8.77
CA ASP A 71 4.65 -11.62 9.07
C ASP A 71 3.21 -11.87 9.56
N GLU A 72 2.67 -11.02 10.44
CA GLU A 72 1.30 -11.20 10.97
C GLU A 72 0.24 -11.09 9.87
N TYR A 73 0.35 -10.07 9.00
CA TYR A 73 -0.55 -9.92 7.85
C TYR A 73 -0.38 -11.10 6.90
N ILE A 74 0.86 -11.43 6.57
CA ILE A 74 1.20 -12.50 5.65
C ILE A 74 0.63 -13.85 6.12
N GLU A 75 0.84 -14.23 7.37
CA GLU A 75 0.33 -15.49 7.92
C GLU A 75 -1.19 -15.51 7.94
N ARG A 76 -1.84 -14.41 8.33
CA ARG A 76 -3.30 -14.32 8.36
C ARG A 76 -3.93 -14.46 6.98
N HIS A 77 -3.32 -13.85 5.96
CA HIS A 77 -3.89 -13.80 4.61
C HIS A 77 -3.46 -14.99 3.73
N TYR A 78 -2.25 -15.52 3.92
CA TYR A 78 -1.65 -16.49 3.03
C TYR A 78 -1.18 -17.77 3.72
N GLY A 79 -1.25 -17.87 5.05
CA GLY A 79 -0.64 -18.96 5.80
C GLY A 79 -1.34 -20.33 5.66
N ASN A 80 -2.60 -20.35 5.21
CA ASN A 80 -3.43 -21.56 5.14
C ASN A 80 -3.95 -21.88 3.73
N LEU A 81 -3.27 -21.39 2.70
CA LEU A 81 -3.62 -21.69 1.31
C LEU A 81 -3.31 -23.14 0.94
N THR A 82 -4.04 -23.66 -0.04
CA THR A 82 -3.59 -24.81 -0.85
C THR A 82 -2.59 -24.36 -1.91
N LYS A 83 -1.80 -25.28 -2.47
CA LYS A 83 -0.90 -24.95 -3.60
C LYS A 83 -1.62 -24.30 -4.79
N ALA A 84 -2.84 -24.72 -5.10
CA ALA A 84 -3.62 -24.13 -6.19
C ALA A 84 -4.02 -22.68 -5.89
N GLN A 85 -4.49 -22.41 -4.66
CA GLN A 85 -4.79 -21.05 -4.21
C GLN A 85 -3.53 -20.18 -4.16
N ALA A 86 -2.39 -20.73 -3.71
CA ALA A 86 -1.10 -20.04 -3.69
C ALA A 86 -0.66 -19.58 -5.09
N LYS A 87 -0.82 -20.41 -6.12
CA LYS A 87 -0.54 -19.98 -7.51
C LYS A 87 -1.42 -18.82 -7.94
N GLU A 88 -2.69 -18.85 -7.55
CA GLU A 88 -3.64 -17.80 -7.91
C GLU A 88 -3.33 -16.49 -7.20
N GLU A 89 -2.99 -16.55 -5.91
CA GLU A 89 -2.55 -15.37 -5.16
C GLU A 89 -1.24 -14.78 -5.70
N LEU A 90 -0.28 -15.60 -6.13
CA LEU A 90 0.92 -15.10 -6.83
C LEU A 90 0.56 -14.33 -8.10
N ARG A 91 -0.37 -14.82 -8.94
CA ARG A 91 -0.82 -14.09 -10.14
C ARG A 91 -1.45 -12.75 -9.78
N LYS A 92 -2.30 -12.72 -8.75
CA LYS A 92 -2.93 -11.48 -8.27
C LYS A 92 -1.89 -10.49 -7.75
N LEU A 93 -0.93 -10.94 -6.94
CA LEU A 93 0.14 -10.10 -6.43
C LEU A 93 1.01 -9.54 -7.55
N LYS A 94 1.34 -10.34 -8.57
CA LYS A 94 2.08 -9.87 -9.75
C LYS A 94 1.32 -8.77 -10.51
N ALA A 95 0.04 -8.99 -10.77
CA ALA A 95 -0.79 -8.01 -11.47
C ALA A 95 -0.91 -6.71 -10.66
N LEU A 96 -1.14 -6.83 -9.35
CA LEU A 96 -1.24 -5.69 -8.44
C LEU A 96 0.09 -4.93 -8.32
N TYR A 97 1.22 -5.63 -8.27
CA TYR A 97 2.55 -5.03 -8.25
C TYR A 97 2.76 -4.15 -9.47
N LYS A 98 2.50 -4.68 -10.66
CA LYS A 98 2.63 -3.91 -11.90
C LYS A 98 1.74 -2.67 -11.90
N GLN A 99 0.51 -2.79 -11.41
CA GLN A 99 -0.41 -1.65 -11.30
C GLN A 99 0.08 -0.60 -10.30
N VAL A 100 0.66 -1.01 -9.17
CA VAL A 100 1.19 -0.09 -8.16
C VAL A 100 2.50 0.56 -8.61
N GLU A 101 3.35 -0.17 -9.33
CA GLU A 101 4.62 0.32 -9.86
C GLU A 101 4.43 1.32 -11.01
N ASP A 102 3.50 1.04 -11.93
CA ASP A 102 3.27 1.86 -13.13
C ASP A 102 2.33 3.08 -12.88
N ASP A 103 1.71 3.20 -11.70
CA ASP A 103 0.70 4.25 -11.41
C ASP A 103 1.31 5.50 -10.77
N ASP A 104 1.88 6.36 -11.61
CA ASP A 104 2.35 7.71 -11.23
C ASP A 104 1.21 8.63 -10.75
N SER A 105 -0.06 8.27 -11.00
CA SER A 105 -1.22 9.04 -10.54
C SER A 105 -1.63 8.72 -9.10
N ASN A 106 -0.88 7.85 -8.42
CA ASN A 106 -1.05 7.47 -7.03
C ASN A 106 0.04 8.13 -6.15
N PRO A 107 -0.17 9.35 -5.63
CA PRO A 107 0.88 10.11 -4.95
C PRO A 107 1.30 9.47 -3.61
N ASP A 108 2.58 9.59 -3.27
CA ASP A 108 3.18 9.00 -2.06
C ASP A 108 2.59 9.49 -0.73
N GLU A 109 1.87 10.61 -0.77
CA GLU A 109 1.21 11.23 0.37
C GLU A 109 -0.15 10.59 0.72
N TRP A 110 -0.68 9.70 -0.13
CA TRP A 110 -1.92 9.00 0.17
C TRP A 110 -1.72 7.94 1.26
N HIS A 111 -2.38 8.15 2.40
CA HIS A 111 -2.40 7.18 3.48
C HIS A 111 -2.98 5.85 3.03
N GLY A 112 -2.22 4.79 3.31
CA GLY A 112 -2.58 3.42 2.97
C GLY A 112 -2.19 3.01 1.55
N LYS A 113 -1.50 3.87 0.79
CA LYS A 113 -0.94 3.51 -0.51
C LYS A 113 -0.11 2.24 -0.37
N LEU A 114 -0.48 1.22 -1.14
CA LEU A 114 0.30 0.00 -1.30
C LEU A 114 1.65 0.32 -1.94
N LYS A 115 2.71 -0.32 -1.46
CA LYS A 115 4.05 -0.17 -2.00
C LYS A 115 4.53 -1.46 -2.67
N PRO A 116 5.30 -1.40 -3.77
CA PRO A 116 5.84 -2.59 -4.43
C PRO A 116 6.57 -3.54 -3.46
N ILE A 117 7.34 -2.99 -2.51
CA ILE A 117 8.06 -3.78 -1.50
C ILE A 117 7.14 -4.61 -0.59
N GLN A 118 5.93 -4.14 -0.30
CA GLN A 118 4.97 -4.90 0.51
C GLN A 118 4.45 -6.11 -0.26
N LEU A 119 4.12 -5.90 -1.54
CA LEU A 119 3.64 -6.95 -2.43
C LEU A 119 4.74 -7.99 -2.72
N ASP A 120 5.99 -7.54 -2.83
CA ASP A 120 7.15 -8.40 -2.99
C ASP A 120 7.39 -9.30 -1.79
N ALA A 121 7.36 -8.75 -0.57
CA ALA A 121 7.49 -9.52 0.66
C ALA A 121 6.43 -10.62 0.78
N GLU A 122 5.20 -10.33 0.36
CA GLU A 122 4.11 -11.29 0.39
C GLU A 122 4.24 -12.38 -0.68
N ALA A 123 4.65 -12.01 -1.89
CA ALA A 123 4.95 -13.00 -2.94
C ALA A 123 6.09 -13.93 -2.51
N HIS A 124 7.14 -13.36 -1.90
CA HIS A 124 8.27 -14.11 -1.38
C HIS A 124 7.84 -15.14 -0.34
N TYR A 125 6.95 -14.76 0.57
CA TYR A 125 6.40 -15.69 1.54
C TYR A 125 5.67 -16.87 0.88
N ILE A 126 4.77 -16.58 -0.06
CA ILE A 126 3.99 -17.61 -0.75
C ILE A 126 4.93 -18.54 -1.54
N ALA A 127 5.90 -17.96 -2.25
CA ALA A 127 6.95 -18.69 -2.99
C ALA A 127 7.72 -19.66 -2.08
N LYS A 128 8.20 -19.16 -0.93
CA LYS A 128 8.92 -19.95 0.06
C LYS A 128 8.06 -21.08 0.64
N LYS A 129 6.88 -20.76 1.16
CA LYS A 129 6.05 -21.70 1.92
C LYS A 129 5.45 -22.82 1.05
N TYR A 130 5.02 -22.49 -0.17
CA TYR A 130 4.27 -23.44 -1.00
C TYR A 130 5.09 -24.09 -2.12
N PHE A 131 6.22 -23.49 -2.49
CA PHE A 131 7.00 -23.92 -3.65
C PHE A 131 8.49 -24.15 -3.35
N GLY A 132 8.96 -23.90 -2.11
CA GLY A 132 10.38 -24.01 -1.76
C GLY A 132 11.25 -22.95 -2.46
N ALA A 133 10.61 -21.92 -3.00
CA ALA A 133 11.18 -20.92 -3.89
C ALA A 133 11.53 -19.63 -3.10
N GLY A 134 12.22 -19.78 -1.96
CA GLY A 134 12.47 -18.68 -1.02
C GLY A 134 13.52 -17.64 -1.47
N GLY A 135 13.98 -17.67 -2.71
CA GLY A 135 14.81 -16.62 -3.31
C GLY A 135 14.06 -15.76 -4.34
N TYR A 136 12.77 -16.02 -4.53
CA TYR A 136 11.97 -15.44 -5.61
C TYR A 136 10.93 -14.48 -5.04
N GLY A 137 10.84 -13.29 -5.63
CA GLY A 137 9.83 -12.27 -5.35
C GLY A 137 8.82 -12.17 -6.48
N VAL A 138 8.19 -11.02 -6.64
CA VAL A 138 7.16 -10.79 -7.66
C VAL A 138 7.70 -10.96 -9.08
N GLU A 139 8.91 -10.47 -9.35
CA GLU A 139 9.51 -10.50 -10.68
C GLU A 139 9.67 -11.91 -11.23
N GLN A 140 9.91 -12.90 -10.35
CA GLN A 140 10.19 -14.27 -10.75
C GLN A 140 8.99 -15.22 -10.63
N ILE A 141 7.78 -14.69 -10.39
CA ILE A 141 6.55 -15.50 -10.29
C ILE A 141 6.33 -16.37 -11.53
N ASP A 142 6.65 -15.90 -12.74
CA ASP A 142 6.47 -16.70 -13.96
C ASP A 142 7.36 -17.95 -13.98
N VAL A 143 8.53 -17.88 -13.34
CA VAL A 143 9.43 -19.04 -13.21
C VAL A 143 8.80 -20.06 -12.27
N ILE A 144 8.33 -19.61 -11.10
CA ILE A 144 7.63 -20.47 -10.12
C ILE A 144 6.43 -21.16 -10.77
N LEU A 145 5.60 -20.41 -11.49
CA LEU A 145 4.37 -20.91 -12.11
C LEU A 145 4.63 -21.88 -13.29
N LYS A 146 5.81 -21.83 -13.91
CA LYS A 146 6.20 -22.78 -14.96
C LYS A 146 6.76 -24.09 -14.39
N MET A 147 7.41 -24.02 -13.23
CA MET A 147 8.05 -25.18 -12.58
C MET A 147 7.09 -26.06 -11.78
N HIS A 148 5.92 -25.53 -11.41
CA HIS A 148 4.98 -26.17 -10.50
C HIS A 148 3.57 -26.18 -11.04
#